data_AF-A0A235B3R0-F1
#
_entry.id   AF-A0A235B3R0-F1
#
_cell.length_a   1.000
_cell.length_b   1.000
_cell.length_c   1.000
_cell.angle_alpha   90.00
_cell.angle_beta   90.00
_cell.angle_gamma   90.00
#
_symmetry.space_group_name_H-M   'P 1'
#
loop_
_entity.id
_entity.type
_entity.pdbx_description
1 polymer ?
#
loop_
_entity_poly.entity_id
_entity_poly.type
_entity_poly.pdbx_seq_one_letter_code
_entity_poly.pdbx_strand_id
1 'polypeptide(L)'
;MLSTLQRLCNRFARIVQGQPLVVNGVCFVQKFRNIRATILGRRTRSPLVLPTFFTFESIDRKGRALNLGETVILQEEINPFISALRRRGIIVTALHNHWLFERPRLMYIHFESVENPIVFARKVAEALKVLKN
;
A
#
# COMPACT_ATOMS: atom_id res chain seq x y z
N MET A 1 27.18 -8.59 -0.02
CA MET A 1 26.57 -7.97 -1.21
C MET A 1 25.05 -8.17 -1.12
N LEU A 2 24.22 -7.15 -1.35
CA LEU A 2 22.75 -7.30 -1.29
C LEU A 2 22.25 -8.25 -2.40
N SER A 3 21.20 -9.03 -2.15
CA SER A 3 20.56 -9.85 -3.19
C SER A 3 19.88 -8.97 -4.25
N THR A 4 19.62 -9.52 -5.45
CA THR A 4 18.88 -8.83 -6.51
C THR A 4 17.50 -8.39 -6.02
N LEU A 5 16.79 -9.27 -5.29
CA LEU A 5 15.50 -8.96 -4.67
C LEU A 5 15.62 -7.80 -3.68
N GLN A 6 16.62 -7.80 -2.80
CA GLN A 6 16.82 -6.71 -1.82
C GLN A 6 17.09 -5.37 -2.51
N ARG A 7 17.89 -5.34 -3.58
CA ARG A 7 18.13 -4.11 -4.36
C ARG A 7 16.84 -3.60 -5.00
N LEU A 8 16.03 -4.49 -5.57
CA LEU A 8 14.74 -4.13 -6.17
C LEU A 8 13.76 -3.61 -5.10
N CYS A 9 13.71 -4.27 -3.94
CA CYS A 9 12.88 -3.89 -2.81
C CYS A 9 13.26 -2.51 -2.27
N ASN A 10 14.56 -2.25 -2.11
CA ASN A 10 15.07 -0.94 -1.71
C ASN A 10 14.69 0.16 -2.72
N ARG A 11 14.72 -0.14 -4.02
CA ARG A 11 14.31 0.81 -5.07
C ARG A 11 12.81 1.08 -5.03
N PHE A 12 11.99 0.04 -4.86
CA PHE A 12 10.55 0.18 -4.65
C PHE A 12 10.27 1.11 -3.47
N ALA A 13 10.87 0.82 -2.32
CA ALA A 13 10.66 1.55 -1.07
C ALA A 13 10.99 3.04 -1.19
N ARG A 14 12.05 3.41 -1.91
CA ARG A 14 12.36 4.82 -2.20
C ARG A 14 11.26 5.53 -2.98
N ILE A 15 10.62 4.85 -3.94
CA ILE A 15 9.57 5.45 -4.79
C ILE A 15 8.32 5.76 -3.98
N VAL A 16 7.89 4.82 -3.12
CA VAL A 16 6.68 4.99 -2.30
C VAL A 16 6.95 5.67 -0.95
N GLN A 17 8.21 6.00 -0.67
CA GLN A 17 8.68 6.59 0.60
C GLN A 17 8.33 5.70 1.80
N GLY A 18 8.62 4.40 1.69
CA GLY A 18 8.41 3.40 2.72
C GLY A 18 9.71 2.76 3.21
N GLN A 19 9.58 1.85 4.16
CA GLN A 19 10.68 1.05 4.70
C GLN A 19 10.64 -0.37 4.12
N PRO A 20 11.71 -0.85 3.48
CA PRO A 20 11.75 -2.19 2.90
C PRO A 20 12.10 -3.25 3.93
N LEU A 21 11.52 -4.44 3.76
CA LEU A 21 11.88 -5.68 4.42
C LEU A 21 11.74 -6.81 3.40
N VAL A 22 12.68 -7.75 3.37
CA VAL A 22 12.53 -8.98 2.57
C VAL A 22 12.34 -10.13 3.54
N VAL A 23 11.20 -10.80 3.44
CA VAL A 23 10.82 -11.95 4.29
C VAL A 23 10.26 -13.04 3.38
N ASN A 24 10.71 -14.28 3.55
CA ASN A 24 10.24 -15.44 2.78
C ASN A 24 10.28 -15.26 1.25
N GLY A 25 11.28 -14.54 0.73
CA GLY A 25 11.39 -14.27 -0.71
C GLY A 25 10.41 -13.20 -1.24
N VAL A 26 9.65 -12.55 -0.37
CA VAL A 26 8.72 -11.46 -0.68
C VAL A 26 9.36 -10.14 -0.30
N CYS A 27 9.30 -9.15 -1.20
CA CYS A 27 9.55 -7.77 -0.78
C CYS A 27 8.31 -7.24 -0.11
N PHE A 28 8.45 -6.74 1.12
CA PHE A 28 7.43 -6.03 1.87
C PHE A 28 7.91 -4.59 2.10
N VAL A 29 7.08 -3.62 1.76
CA VAL A 29 7.37 -2.20 1.98
C VAL A 29 6.28 -1.61 2.85
N GLN A 30 6.66 -1.08 4.00
CA GLN A 30 5.74 -0.48 4.95
C GLN A 30 5.85 1.04 5.00
N LYS A 31 4.69 1.68 5.04
CA LYS A 31 4.48 3.09 5.32
C LYS A 31 3.26 3.20 6.24
N PHE A 32 3.17 4.26 7.03
CA PHE A 32 2.03 4.49 7.92
C PHE A 32 1.41 5.85 7.66
N ARG A 33 0.08 5.91 7.69
CA ARG A 33 -0.65 7.18 7.53
C ARG A 33 -0.73 7.93 8.86
N ASN A 34 -0.81 9.26 8.79
CA ASN A 34 -0.88 10.11 9.98
C ASN A 34 -2.30 10.60 10.27
N ILE A 35 -3.24 9.66 10.38
CA ILE A 35 -4.65 9.99 10.65
C ILE A 35 -4.86 10.18 12.16
N ARG A 36 -5.63 11.21 12.54
CA ARG A 36 -6.12 11.42 13.92
C ARG A 36 -7.26 10.48 14.32
N ALA A 37 -7.00 9.17 14.28
CA ALA A 37 -7.90 8.11 14.70
C ALA A 37 -7.87 7.76 16.21
N THR A 38 -9.02 7.39 16.75
CA THR A 38 -9.20 6.72 18.04
C THR A 38 -9.91 5.39 17.85
N ILE A 39 -9.71 4.45 18.78
CA ILE A 39 -10.48 3.20 18.92
C ILE A 39 -10.85 3.08 20.39
N LEU A 40 -12.13 2.83 20.70
CA LEU A 40 -12.63 2.80 22.09
C LEU A 40 -12.24 4.08 22.88
N GLY A 41 -12.26 5.23 22.21
CA GLY A 41 -11.89 6.52 22.79
C GLY A 41 -10.38 6.76 22.99
N ARG A 42 -9.50 5.81 22.67
CA ARG A 42 -8.04 5.95 22.83
C ARG A 42 -7.36 6.27 21.50
N ARG A 43 -6.45 7.24 21.51
CA ARG A 43 -5.64 7.62 20.33
C ARG A 43 -4.76 6.44 19.90
N THR A 44 -4.72 6.15 18.60
CA THR A 44 -3.84 5.11 18.03
C THR A 44 -2.87 5.67 17.00
N ARG A 45 -1.65 5.11 17.02
CA ARG A 45 -0.62 5.24 15.98
C ARG A 45 -0.15 3.85 15.51
N SER A 46 -0.93 2.81 15.84
CA SER A 46 -0.52 1.42 15.63
C SER A 46 -0.34 1.11 14.14
N PRO A 47 0.73 0.41 13.76
CA PRO A 47 0.90 -0.19 12.44
C PRO A 47 -0.29 -1.05 11.98
N LEU A 48 -1.03 -1.64 12.93
CA LEU A 48 -2.20 -2.47 12.65
C LEU A 48 -3.44 -1.64 12.23
N VAL A 49 -3.44 -0.34 12.53
CA VAL A 49 -4.60 0.54 12.31
C VAL A 49 -4.36 1.48 11.14
N LEU A 50 -3.15 2.02 11.01
CA LEU A 50 -2.82 3.03 10.00
C LEU A 50 -1.85 2.55 8.90
N PRO A 51 -2.01 1.32 8.37
CA PRO A 51 -1.07 0.76 7.40
C PRO A 51 -1.16 1.46 6.04
N THR A 52 -0.03 1.42 5.35
CA THR A 52 0.08 1.54 3.90
C THR A 52 1.19 0.59 3.49
N PHE A 53 0.80 -0.58 3.00
CA PHE A 53 1.69 -1.69 2.74
C PHE A 53 1.72 -2.02 1.27
N PHE A 54 2.86 -2.49 0.80
CA PHE A 54 3.05 -3.00 -0.55
C PHE A 54 3.85 -4.28 -0.49
N THR A 55 3.51 -5.23 -1.36
CA THR A 55 4.36 -6.38 -1.62
C THR A 55 4.61 -6.55 -3.10
N PHE A 56 5.72 -7.20 -3.40
CA PHE A 56 5.84 -7.91 -4.67
C PHE A 56 6.60 -9.22 -4.50
N GLU A 57 6.21 -10.20 -5.31
CA GLU A 57 6.75 -11.56 -5.30
C GLU A 57 6.54 -12.25 -6.66
N SER A 58 7.01 -13.50 -6.79
CA SER A 58 6.76 -14.34 -7.97
C SER A 58 7.18 -13.68 -9.29
N ILE A 59 8.43 -13.18 -9.34
CA ILE A 59 8.97 -12.47 -10.51
C ILE A 59 9.19 -13.46 -11.67
N ASP A 60 8.52 -13.23 -12.80
CA ASP A 60 8.65 -14.03 -14.01
C ASP A 60 9.91 -13.70 -14.83
N ARG A 61 10.21 -14.49 -15.87
CA ARG A 61 11.36 -14.27 -16.77
C ARG A 61 11.34 -12.93 -17.51
N LYS A 62 10.17 -12.27 -17.58
CA LYS A 62 9.99 -10.94 -18.20
C LYS A 62 10.08 -9.81 -17.18
N GLY A 63 10.37 -10.12 -15.90
CA GLY A 63 10.51 -9.14 -14.83
C GLY A 63 9.18 -8.56 -14.33
N ARG A 64 8.06 -9.24 -14.58
CA ARG A 64 6.75 -8.92 -13.98
C ARG A 64 6.59 -9.70 -12.68
N ALA A 65 5.91 -9.12 -11.72
CA ALA A 65 5.65 -9.70 -10.40
C ALA A 65 4.16 -9.65 -10.09
N LEU A 66 3.71 -10.50 -9.17
CA LEU A 66 2.48 -10.22 -8.42
C LEU A 66 2.77 -9.04 -7.50
N ASN A 67 2.04 -7.93 -7.66
CA ASN A 67 2.17 -6.76 -6.80
C ASN A 67 0.85 -6.56 -6.06
N LEU A 68 0.94 -6.40 -4.74
CA LEU A 68 -0.21 -6.13 -3.87
C LEU A 68 0.00 -4.81 -3.13
N GLY A 69 -1.10 -4.14 -2.81
CA GLY A 69 -1.09 -2.97 -1.96
C GLY A 69 -2.34 -2.87 -1.09
N GLU A 70 -2.13 -2.34 0.10
CA GLU A 70 -3.16 -2.04 1.08
C GLU A 70 -2.93 -0.64 1.64
N THR A 71 -3.99 0.14 1.86
CA THR A 71 -3.89 1.36 2.67
C THR A 71 -5.16 1.60 3.48
N VAL A 72 -4.99 2.11 4.69
CA VAL A 72 -6.11 2.73 5.42
C VAL A 72 -6.59 3.96 4.65
N ILE A 73 -7.89 4.14 4.57
CA ILE A 73 -8.52 5.18 3.76
C ILE A 73 -9.73 5.79 4.48
N LEU A 74 -9.86 7.11 4.38
CA LEU A 74 -11.04 7.83 4.86
C LEU A 74 -12.17 7.72 3.83
N GLN A 75 -13.43 7.78 4.27
CA GLN A 75 -14.59 7.59 3.39
C GLN A 75 -14.58 8.54 2.18
N GLU A 76 -14.22 9.80 2.40
CA GLU A 76 -14.09 10.84 1.37
C GLU A 76 -12.97 10.60 0.34
N GLU A 77 -11.99 9.76 0.66
CA GLU A 77 -10.85 9.46 -0.20
C GLU A 77 -11.10 8.25 -1.11
N ILE A 78 -12.11 7.43 -0.81
CA ILE A 78 -12.36 6.14 -1.47
C ILE A 78 -12.49 6.30 -2.99
N ASN A 79 -13.46 7.08 -3.47
CA ASN A 79 -13.71 7.22 -4.89
C ASN A 79 -12.56 7.93 -5.65
N PRO A 80 -11.95 9.02 -5.12
CA PRO A 80 -10.74 9.59 -5.70
C PRO A 80 -9.61 8.58 -5.88
N PHE A 81 -9.34 7.77 -4.86
CA PHE A 81 -8.25 6.79 -4.89
C PHE A 81 -8.55 5.61 -5.82
N ILE A 82 -9.75 5.04 -5.77
CA ILE A 82 -10.19 4.00 -6.71
C ILE A 82 -10.05 4.50 -8.16
N SER A 83 -10.50 5.72 -8.43
CA SER A 83 -10.40 6.31 -9.77
C SER A 83 -8.95 6.50 -10.19
N ALA A 84 -8.08 6.92 -9.28
CA ALA A 84 -6.65 7.08 -9.53
C ALA A 84 -5.94 5.75 -9.83
N LEU A 85 -6.29 4.67 -9.10
CA LEU A 85 -5.76 3.33 -9.36
C LEU A 85 -6.23 2.78 -10.71
N ARG A 86 -7.55 2.85 -10.97
CA ARG A 86 -8.14 2.34 -12.23
C ARG A 86 -7.60 3.04 -13.47
N ARG A 87 -7.42 4.37 -13.45
CA ARG A 87 -6.78 5.12 -14.55
C ARG A 87 -5.34 4.66 -14.85
N ARG A 88 -4.69 3.96 -13.92
CA ARG A 88 -3.33 3.43 -14.05
C ARG A 88 -3.30 1.92 -14.33
N GLY A 89 -4.47 1.32 -14.57
CA GLY A 89 -4.60 -0.11 -14.84
C GLY A 89 -4.38 -1.00 -13.62
N ILE A 90 -4.56 -0.46 -12.41
CA ILE A 90 -4.47 -1.23 -11.16
C ILE A 90 -5.87 -1.66 -10.74
N ILE A 91 -6.02 -2.95 -10.44
CA ILE A 91 -7.29 -3.55 -10.04
C ILE A 91 -7.52 -3.26 -8.56
N VAL A 92 -8.72 -2.80 -8.20
CA VAL A 92 -9.16 -2.69 -6.80
C VAL A 92 -10.00 -3.92 -6.49
N THR A 93 -9.58 -4.70 -5.49
CA THR A 93 -10.16 -6.03 -5.20
C THR A 93 -11.07 -6.02 -3.99
N ALA A 94 -10.77 -5.21 -2.97
CA ALA A 94 -11.58 -5.16 -1.76
C ALA A 94 -11.62 -3.75 -1.14
N LEU A 95 -12.74 -3.46 -0.47
CA LEU A 95 -12.95 -2.29 0.37
C LEU A 95 -13.77 -2.72 1.59
N HIS A 96 -13.19 -2.63 2.79
CA HIS A 96 -13.83 -3.09 4.03
C HIS A 96 -13.29 -2.36 5.26
N ASN A 97 -13.75 -2.70 6.45
CA ASN A 97 -13.23 -2.15 7.72
C ASN A 97 -12.57 -3.25 8.57
N HIS A 98 -11.49 -2.90 9.28
CA HIS A 98 -10.84 -3.82 10.23
C HIS A 98 -11.35 -3.65 11.66
N TRP A 99 -11.78 -2.45 12.04
CA TRP A 99 -12.08 -2.08 13.42
C TRP A 99 -13.56 -1.71 13.60
N LEU A 100 -14.01 -1.83 14.85
CA LEU A 100 -15.25 -1.27 15.37
C LEU A 100 -14.93 -0.15 16.37
N PHE A 101 -15.87 0.76 16.55
CA PHE A 101 -15.79 1.89 17.50
C PHE A 101 -14.61 2.84 17.26
N GLU A 102 -14.11 2.86 16.03
CA GLU A 102 -13.09 3.78 15.57
C GLU A 102 -13.69 5.13 15.14
N ARG A 103 -12.94 6.21 15.37
CA ARG A 103 -13.30 7.56 14.91
C ARG A 103 -12.06 8.29 14.39
N PRO A 104 -12.07 8.90 13.18
CA PRO A 104 -13.13 8.83 12.17
C PRO A 104 -13.30 7.41 11.63
N ARG A 105 -14.35 7.16 10.83
CA ARG A 105 -14.54 5.86 10.17
C ARG A 105 -13.33 5.54 9.30
N LEU A 106 -12.64 4.45 9.64
CA LEU A 106 -11.51 3.94 8.86
C LEU A 106 -11.99 2.78 7.98
N MET A 107 -11.63 2.86 6.70
CA MET A 107 -11.80 1.77 5.74
C MET A 107 -10.41 1.33 5.26
N TYR A 108 -10.35 0.20 4.59
CA TYR A 108 -9.13 -0.44 4.08
C TYR A 108 -9.40 -0.88 2.66
N ILE A 109 -8.51 -0.51 1.76
CA ILE A 109 -8.63 -0.79 0.34
C ILE A 109 -7.45 -1.65 -0.11
N HIS A 110 -7.77 -2.73 -0.84
CA HIS A 110 -6.82 -3.68 -1.39
C HIS A 110 -6.79 -3.56 -2.90
N PHE A 111 -5.59 -3.60 -3.47
CA PHE A 111 -5.39 -3.45 -4.91
C PHE A 111 -4.19 -4.25 -5.40
N GLU A 112 -4.24 -4.68 -6.66
CA GLU A 112 -3.27 -5.60 -7.24
C GLU A 112 -2.99 -5.35 -8.72
N SER A 113 -1.85 -5.88 -9.18
CA SER A 113 -1.50 -5.94 -10.60
C SER A 113 -0.40 -6.97 -10.85
N VAL A 114 -0.35 -7.49 -12.07
CA VAL A 114 0.80 -8.27 -12.57
C VAL A 114 1.60 -7.43 -13.56
N GLU A 115 2.62 -6.76 -13.05
CA GLU A 115 3.51 -5.91 -13.84
C GLU A 115 4.89 -5.76 -13.18
N ASN A 116 5.79 -4.99 -13.80
CA ASN A 116 7.08 -4.72 -13.21
C ASN A 116 6.93 -3.97 -11.87
N PRO A 117 7.58 -4.41 -10.77
CA PRO A 117 7.42 -3.78 -9.45
C PRO A 117 7.70 -2.28 -9.40
N ILE A 118 8.65 -1.79 -10.22
CA ILE A 118 9.00 -0.38 -10.25
C ILE A 118 7.96 0.45 -11.01
N VAL A 119 7.28 -0.15 -12.00
CA VAL A 119 6.16 0.50 -12.68
C VAL A 119 4.96 0.59 -11.73
N PHE A 120 4.63 -0.51 -11.05
CA PHE A 120 3.60 -0.53 -10.00
C PHE A 120 3.88 0.53 -8.93
N ALA A 121 5.09 0.54 -8.35
CA ALA A 121 5.49 1.51 -7.32
C ALA A 121 5.25 2.97 -7.75
N ARG A 122 5.60 3.32 -9.00
CA ARG A 122 5.40 4.68 -9.54
C ARG A 122 3.93 5.01 -9.71
N LYS A 123 3.14 4.10 -10.30
CA LYS A 123 1.69 4.27 -10.47
C LYS A 123 1.00 4.48 -9.13
N VAL A 124 1.34 3.66 -8.14
CA VAL A 124 0.78 3.74 -6.80
C VAL A 124 1.24 5.01 -6.09
N ALA A 125 2.51 5.38 -6.17
CA ALA A 125 3.00 6.65 -5.61
C ALA A 125 2.21 7.87 -6.14
N GLU A 126 1.87 7.87 -7.43
CA GLU A 126 1.02 8.90 -8.03
C GLU A 126 -0.45 8.81 -7.58
N ALA A 127 -0.99 7.60 -7.40
CA ALA A 127 -2.35 7.43 -6.89
C ALA A 127 -2.47 7.89 -5.43
N LEU A 128 -1.47 7.64 -4.59
CA LEU A 128 -1.45 8.03 -3.17
C LEU A 128 -1.53 9.54 -2.97
N LYS A 129 -1.19 10.37 -3.97
CA LYS A 129 -1.25 11.84 -3.86
C LYS A 129 -2.66 12.39 -3.65
N VAL A 130 -3.70 11.61 -3.96
CA VAL A 130 -5.10 12.02 -3.72
C VAL A 130 -5.54 11.79 -2.26
N LEU A 131 -4.72 11.10 -1.48
CA LEU A 131 -4.96 10.86 -0.05
C LEU A 131 -4.46 12.07 0.75
N LYS A 132 -5.19 12.45 1.79
CA LYS A 132 -4.82 13.52 2.71
C LYS A 132 -3.69 13.06 3.64
N ASN A 133 -2.86 13.99 4.12
CA ASN A 133 -1.75 13.64 5.00
C ASN A 133 -2.17 13.51 6.46
#